data_AF-A0A8C4Q6M1-F1
#
_entry.id   AF-A0A8C4Q6M1-F1
#
_cell.length_a   1.000
_cell.length_b   1.000
_cell.length_c   1.000
_cell.angle_alpha   90.00
_cell.angle_beta   90.00
_cell.angle_gamma   90.00
#
_symmetry.space_group_name_H-M   'P 1'
#
loop_
_entity.id
_entity.type
_entity.pdbx_description
1 polymer ?
#
loop_
_entity_poly.entity_id
_entity_poly.type
_entity_poly.pdbx_seq_one_letter_code
_entity_poly.pdbx_strand_id
1 'polypeptide(L)'
;MRPEKMECPKPKPPKVVVPRCPSCRQRLDDPTLRFFAGDPDSALSEVEVLTTEKLSIFDSNCSGFESYDNLPQHKLTCFSVYDRNLHLCSFDCGLVENNVELYLSGVVKPIYDECSSTDGGFPAKKLGPINSWWTMGFDGGEKALVGLTTGN
;
A
#
# COMPACT_ATOMS: atom_id res chain seq x y z
N MET A 1 22.33 -65.51 -19.08
CA MET A 1 22.16 -64.06 -19.37
C MET A 1 20.67 -63.75 -19.37
N ARG A 2 20.18 -62.93 -18.45
CA ARG A 2 18.79 -62.44 -18.45
C ARG A 2 18.73 -61.16 -19.31
N PRO A 3 17.70 -60.94 -20.13
CA PRO A 3 17.55 -59.69 -20.85
C PRO A 3 17.04 -58.60 -19.89
N GLU A 4 17.76 -57.49 -19.81
CA GLU A 4 17.28 -56.28 -19.15
C GLU A 4 16.16 -55.66 -20.00
N LYS A 5 15.00 -55.43 -19.37
CA LYS A 5 13.89 -54.71 -20.00
C LYS A 5 14.29 -53.23 -20.11
N MET A 6 14.44 -52.74 -21.33
CA MET A 6 14.48 -51.30 -21.62
C MET A 6 13.09 -50.71 -21.32
N GLU A 7 12.97 -49.97 -20.24
CA GLU A 7 11.78 -49.16 -19.95
C GLU A 7 11.83 -47.86 -20.75
N CYS A 8 10.80 -47.61 -21.56
CA CYS A 8 10.64 -46.36 -22.30
C CYS A 8 10.44 -45.17 -21.34
N PRO A 9 11.07 -44.00 -21.57
CA PRO A 9 10.88 -42.84 -20.71
C PRO A 9 9.43 -42.36 -20.81
N LYS A 10 8.73 -42.30 -19.67
CA LYS A 10 7.37 -41.76 -19.61
C LYS A 10 7.43 -40.24 -19.90
N PRO A 11 6.57 -39.70 -20.77
CA PRO A 11 6.53 -38.27 -21.05
C PRO A 11 6.17 -37.50 -19.79
N LYS A 12 6.99 -36.50 -19.44
CA LYS A 12 6.70 -35.60 -18.31
C LYS A 12 5.45 -34.77 -18.66
N PRO A 13 4.48 -34.62 -17.75
CA PRO A 13 3.30 -33.80 -18.03
C PRO A 13 3.74 -32.34 -18.29
N PRO A 14 3.07 -31.65 -19.23
CA PRO A 14 3.38 -30.25 -19.52
C PRO A 14 3.17 -29.40 -18.26
N LYS A 15 4.18 -28.60 -17.89
CA LYS A 15 4.04 -27.63 -16.80
C LYS A 15 3.07 -26.56 -17.23
N VAL A 16 1.88 -26.54 -16.64
CA VAL A 16 0.92 -25.44 -16.82
C VAL A 16 1.53 -24.18 -16.20
N VAL A 17 1.89 -23.21 -17.02
CA VAL A 17 2.40 -21.91 -16.55
C VAL A 17 1.20 -21.08 -16.14
N VAL A 18 1.06 -20.85 -14.83
CA VAL A 18 0.00 -20.00 -14.28
C VAL A 18 0.33 -18.53 -14.57
N PRO A 19 -0.56 -17.76 -15.22
CA PRO A 19 -0.31 -16.36 -15.50
C PRO A 19 -0.29 -15.54 -14.20
N ARG A 20 0.71 -14.67 -14.06
CA ARG A 20 0.88 -13.79 -12.88
C ARG A 20 1.05 -12.34 -13.32
N CYS A 21 0.60 -11.42 -12.47
CA CYS A 21 0.85 -10.00 -12.67
C CYS A 21 2.38 -9.74 -12.68
N PRO A 22 2.92 -8.98 -13.64
CA PRO A 22 4.35 -8.64 -13.67
C PRO A 22 4.78 -7.77 -12.48
N SER A 23 3.87 -7.00 -11.89
CA SER A 23 4.14 -6.11 -10.75
C SER A 23 3.96 -6.81 -9.41
N CYS A 24 2.72 -7.11 -9.01
CA CYS A 24 2.43 -7.69 -7.69
C CYS A 24 2.60 -9.22 -7.61
N ARG A 25 2.87 -9.91 -8.73
CA ARG A 25 3.04 -11.37 -8.82
C ARG A 25 1.84 -12.20 -8.38
N GLN A 26 0.69 -11.57 -8.13
CA GLN A 26 -0.57 -12.27 -7.88
C GLN A 26 -0.98 -13.08 -9.11
N ARG A 27 -1.70 -14.17 -8.85
CA ARG A 27 -2.22 -15.06 -9.88
C ARG A 27 -3.40 -14.40 -10.59
N LEU A 28 -3.34 -14.30 -11.91
CA LEU A 28 -4.40 -13.67 -12.70
C LEU A 28 -5.62 -14.58 -12.93
N ASP A 29 -5.46 -15.88 -12.68
CA ASP A 29 -6.51 -16.90 -12.75
C ASP A 29 -7.21 -17.14 -11.42
N ASP A 30 -6.86 -16.38 -10.38
CA ASP A 30 -7.44 -16.53 -9.04
C ASP A 30 -8.82 -15.85 -8.96
N PRO A 31 -9.91 -16.59 -8.69
CA PRO A 31 -11.25 -16.01 -8.58
C PRO A 31 -11.42 -15.08 -7.36
N THR A 32 -10.48 -15.08 -6.42
CA THR A 32 -10.47 -14.21 -5.25
C THR A 32 -9.69 -12.91 -5.46
N LEU A 33 -9.01 -12.76 -6.61
CA LEU A 33 -8.27 -11.55 -6.97
C LEU A 33 -9.22 -10.35 -6.98
N ARG A 34 -8.92 -9.36 -6.14
CA ARG A 34 -9.73 -8.14 -6.02
C ARG A 34 -9.04 -6.97 -6.69
N PHE A 35 -9.84 -6.13 -7.31
CA PHE A 35 -9.40 -4.89 -7.93
C PHE A 35 -9.83 -3.70 -7.09
N PHE A 36 -9.00 -2.66 -7.11
CA PHE A 36 -9.36 -1.38 -6.56
C PHE A 36 -10.53 -0.79 -7.36
N ALA A 37 -11.61 -0.41 -6.66
CA ALA A 37 -12.85 0.04 -7.28
C ALA A 37 -12.75 1.45 -7.92
N GLY A 38 -11.66 2.16 -7.64
CA GLY A 38 -11.45 3.54 -8.05
C GLY A 38 -11.69 4.53 -6.91
N ASP A 39 -11.28 5.76 -7.16
CA ASP A 39 -11.40 6.89 -6.24
C ASP A 39 -12.65 7.72 -6.56
N PRO A 40 -13.24 8.41 -5.58
CA PRO A 40 -14.27 9.41 -5.86
C PRO A 40 -13.69 10.59 -6.65
N ASP A 41 -14.53 11.28 -7.44
CA ASP A 41 -14.10 12.43 -8.26
C ASP A 41 -13.49 13.57 -7.43
N SER A 42 -13.93 13.71 -6.18
CA SER A 42 -13.43 14.70 -5.23
C SER A 42 -12.08 14.33 -4.59
N ALA A 43 -11.50 13.16 -4.91
CA ALA A 43 -10.24 12.75 -4.32
C ALA A 43 -9.06 13.59 -4.82
N LEU A 44 -8.27 14.07 -3.88
CA LEU A 44 -7.11 14.93 -4.08
C LEU A 44 -5.84 14.10 -4.29
N SER A 45 -4.88 14.64 -5.04
CA SER A 45 -3.52 14.07 -5.09
C SER A 45 -2.78 14.27 -3.76
N GLU A 46 -1.65 13.58 -3.60
CA GLU A 46 -0.81 13.68 -2.40
C GLU A 46 -0.39 15.13 -2.08
N VAL A 47 0.03 15.89 -3.09
CA VAL A 47 0.46 17.29 -2.88
C VAL A 47 -0.73 18.17 -2.49
N GLU A 48 -1.88 17.99 -3.13
CA GLU A 48 -3.10 18.77 -2.84
C GLU A 48 -3.63 18.48 -1.42
N VAL A 49 -3.60 17.22 -0.98
CA VAL A 49 -4.07 16.88 0.37
C VAL A 49 -3.09 17.40 1.41
N LEU A 50 -1.78 17.21 1.24
CA LEU A 50 -0.76 17.65 2.22
C LEU A 50 -0.68 19.17 2.36
N THR A 51 -1.11 19.94 1.36
CA THR A 51 -1.13 21.41 1.40
C THR A 51 -2.44 21.98 1.92
N THR A 52 -3.40 21.13 2.32
CA THR A 52 -4.69 21.57 2.86
C THR A 52 -4.52 22.11 4.28
N GLU A 53 -4.85 23.39 4.48
CA GLU A 53 -4.70 24.07 5.79
C GLU A 53 -5.41 23.37 6.96
N LYS A 54 -6.51 22.66 6.70
CA LYS A 54 -7.25 21.91 7.72
C LYS A 54 -6.49 20.70 8.29
N LEU A 55 -5.47 20.23 7.57
CA LEU A 55 -4.54 19.21 8.08
C LEU A 55 -3.34 19.83 8.80
N SER A 56 -3.10 21.13 8.62
CA SER A 56 -2.01 21.83 9.29
C SER A 56 -2.28 21.90 10.79
N ILE A 57 -1.32 21.40 11.56
CA ILE A 57 -1.23 21.60 13.01
C ILE A 57 -0.49 22.89 13.38
N PHE A 58 0.06 23.60 12.38
CA PHE A 58 0.85 24.80 12.59
C PHE A 58 -0.02 26.04 12.49
N ASP A 59 0.09 26.90 13.51
CA ASP A 59 -0.34 28.29 13.40
C ASP A 59 0.70 29.03 12.55
N SER A 60 0.26 29.71 11.49
CA SER A 60 1.08 30.43 10.51
C SER A 60 2.00 31.49 11.13
N ASN A 61 1.80 31.81 12.42
CA ASN A 61 2.60 32.76 13.20
C ASN A 61 3.71 32.12 14.05
N CYS A 62 3.81 30.79 14.15
CA CYS A 62 4.86 30.15 14.93
C CYS A 62 6.11 29.92 14.08
N SER A 63 7.25 30.47 14.52
CA SER A 63 8.55 30.30 13.88
C SER A 63 8.97 28.82 13.88
N GLY A 64 8.94 28.20 12.70
CA GLY A 64 9.69 26.99 12.32
C GLY A 64 9.79 25.89 13.38
N PHE A 65 8.72 25.10 13.52
CA PHE A 65 8.66 24.00 14.51
C PHE A 65 9.28 22.68 14.03
N GLU A 66 9.45 22.48 12.73
CA GLU A 66 9.98 21.24 12.14
C GLU A 66 11.25 21.53 11.33
N SER A 67 12.27 20.69 11.46
CA SER A 67 13.39 20.67 10.52
C SER A 67 12.90 20.26 9.14
N TYR A 68 13.45 20.82 8.07
CA TYR A 68 13.15 20.44 6.68
C TYR A 68 13.34 18.93 6.39
N ASP A 69 14.05 18.23 7.26
CA ASP A 69 14.29 16.79 7.19
C ASP A 69 13.10 15.95 7.70
N ASN A 70 12.11 16.55 8.36
CA ASN A 70 10.95 15.84 8.88
C ASN A 70 9.81 15.82 7.86
N LEU A 71 9.34 14.62 7.52
CA LEU A 71 8.17 14.44 6.67
C LEU A 71 6.88 14.67 7.47
N PRO A 72 5.87 15.34 6.88
CA PRO A 72 4.59 15.54 7.53
C PRO A 72 3.88 14.20 7.79
N GLN A 73 3.31 14.04 8.99
CA GLN A 73 2.61 12.82 9.39
C GLN A 73 1.11 13.06 9.54
N HIS A 74 0.32 12.13 9.01
CA HIS A 74 -1.14 12.19 9.02
C HIS A 74 -1.73 10.81 9.31
N LYS A 75 -2.99 10.76 9.74
CA LYS A 75 -3.76 9.51 9.84
C LYS A 75 -4.38 9.19 8.49
N LEU A 76 -4.52 7.91 8.18
CA LEU A 76 -5.18 7.42 6.99
C LEU A 76 -6.25 6.39 7.40
N THR A 77 -7.48 6.57 6.96
CA THR A 77 -8.59 5.63 7.19
C THR A 77 -9.23 5.17 5.88
N CYS A 78 -10.00 4.08 5.95
CA CYS A 78 -10.72 3.48 4.82
C CYS A 78 -9.81 3.30 3.59
N PHE A 79 -8.58 2.86 3.81
CA PHE A 79 -7.57 2.83 2.77
C PHE A 79 -7.56 1.52 1.98
N SER A 80 -7.03 1.61 0.76
CA SER A 80 -6.73 0.49 -0.11
C SER A 80 -5.30 0.62 -0.63
N VAL A 81 -4.58 -0.50 -0.69
CA VAL A 81 -3.24 -0.59 -1.26
C VAL A 81 -3.31 -1.40 -2.55
N TYR A 82 -2.73 -0.87 -3.62
CA TYR A 82 -2.82 -1.50 -4.93
C TYR A 82 -1.57 -1.29 -5.78
N ASP A 83 -1.34 -2.20 -6.73
CA ASP A 83 -0.26 -2.07 -7.72
C ASP A 83 -0.66 -1.16 -8.89
N ARG A 84 0.29 -0.91 -9.81
CA ARG A 84 0.03 -0.16 -11.06
C ARG A 84 -1.11 -0.73 -11.92
N ASN A 85 -1.45 -2.00 -11.72
CA ASN A 85 -2.50 -2.70 -12.45
C ASN A 85 -3.83 -2.76 -11.67
N LEU A 86 -3.93 -2.01 -10.56
CA LEU A 86 -5.11 -1.88 -9.69
C LEU A 86 -5.50 -3.17 -8.97
N HIS A 87 -4.60 -4.15 -8.82
CA HIS A 87 -4.85 -5.29 -7.94
C HIS A 87 -4.68 -4.87 -6.49
N LEU A 88 -5.61 -5.23 -5.61
CA LEU A 88 -5.44 -5.01 -4.18
C LEU A 88 -4.29 -5.88 -3.66
N CYS A 89 -3.29 -5.27 -3.06
CA CYS A 89 -2.04 -5.92 -2.68
C CYS A 89 -1.77 -5.76 -1.19
N SER A 90 -1.22 -6.80 -0.57
CA SER A 90 -0.68 -6.73 0.79
C SER A 90 0.73 -6.13 0.72
N PHE A 91 1.00 -5.08 1.49
CA PHE A 91 2.29 -4.39 1.49
C PHE A 91 3.37 -5.13 2.29
N ASP A 92 2.98 -6.05 3.17
CA ASP A 92 3.83 -6.86 4.06
C ASP A 92 4.38 -8.15 3.41
N CYS A 93 4.07 -8.41 2.14
CA CYS A 93 4.49 -9.61 1.40
C CYS A 93 5.88 -9.48 0.74
N GLY A 94 6.70 -8.51 1.14
CA GLY A 94 8.00 -8.25 0.51
C GLY A 94 7.92 -7.44 -0.79
N LEU A 95 6.74 -6.92 -1.17
CA LEU A 95 6.57 -6.19 -2.43
C LEU A 95 7.30 -4.84 -2.38
N VAL A 96 7.15 -4.11 -1.27
CA VAL A 96 7.80 -2.81 -1.05
C VAL A 96 9.32 -2.97 -1.07
N GLU A 97 9.85 -3.99 -0.38
CA GLU A 97 11.28 -4.30 -0.29
C GLU A 97 11.89 -4.75 -1.63
N ASN A 98 11.07 -5.25 -2.55
CA ASN A 98 11.46 -5.60 -3.91
C ASN A 98 11.29 -4.44 -4.91
N ASN A 99 11.07 -3.21 -4.43
CA ASN A 99 10.83 -2.01 -5.24
C ASN A 99 9.62 -2.16 -6.18
N VAL A 100 8.61 -2.92 -5.77
CA VAL A 100 7.32 -2.95 -6.48
C VAL A 100 6.54 -1.72 -6.04
N GLU A 101 6.23 -0.84 -6.99
CA GLU A 101 5.43 0.35 -6.72
C GLU A 101 4.00 -0.01 -6.34
N LEU A 102 3.68 0.25 -5.07
CA LEU A 102 2.35 0.19 -4.51
C LEU A 102 1.87 1.61 -4.20
N TYR A 103 0.59 1.87 -4.49
CA TYR A 103 -0.07 3.13 -4.20
C TYR A 103 -1.16 2.94 -3.15
N LEU A 104 -1.51 4.05 -2.51
CA LEU A 104 -2.53 4.14 -1.49
C LEU A 104 -3.64 5.09 -1.94
N SER A 105 -4.88 4.70 -1.68
CA SER A 105 -6.02 5.61 -1.70
C SER A 105 -6.81 5.44 -0.43
N GLY A 106 -7.43 6.51 0.07
CA GLY A 106 -8.18 6.49 1.32
C GLY A 106 -8.60 7.88 1.75
N VAL A 107 -8.85 8.06 3.05
CA VAL A 107 -9.22 9.34 3.62
C VAL A 107 -8.12 9.79 4.58
N VAL A 108 -7.47 10.91 4.26
CA VAL A 108 -6.41 11.51 5.08
C VAL A 108 -7.03 12.40 6.14
N LYS A 109 -6.55 12.26 7.38
CA LYS A 109 -7.04 12.96 8.56
C LYS A 109 -5.89 13.60 9.34
N PRO A 110 -6.15 14.65 10.13
CA PRO A 110 -5.13 15.22 11.01
C PRO A 110 -4.53 14.17 11.94
N ILE A 111 -3.25 14.32 12.29
CA ILE A 111 -2.50 13.32 13.08
C ILE A 111 -3.12 13.02 14.45
N TYR A 112 -3.84 14.00 15.02
CA TYR A 112 -4.49 13.92 16.33
C TYR A 112 -5.92 13.33 16.29
N ASP A 113 -6.47 13.04 15.11
CA ASP A 113 -7.81 12.50 14.98
C ASP A 113 -7.80 10.97 15.20
N GLU A 114 -8.41 10.53 16.30
CA GLU A 114 -8.53 9.12 16.68
C GLU A 114 -9.82 8.46 16.18
N CYS A 115 -10.72 9.22 15.55
CA CYS A 115 -11.95 8.68 14.97
C CYS A 115 -11.64 7.97 13.64
N SER A 116 -11.98 6.69 13.55
CA SER A 116 -11.78 5.88 12.34
C SER A 116 -12.80 6.16 11.22
N SER A 117 -13.82 6.99 11.45
CA SER A 117 -14.77 7.37 10.39
C SER A 117 -14.13 8.27 9.34
N THR A 118 -14.78 8.37 8.18
CA THR A 118 -14.36 9.27 7.10
C THR A 118 -14.66 10.74 7.38
N ASP A 119 -15.37 11.05 8.46
CA ASP A 119 -15.79 12.42 8.79
C ASP A 119 -14.58 13.28 9.14
N GLY A 120 -14.59 14.53 8.65
CA GLY A 120 -13.51 15.50 8.88
C GLY A 120 -12.22 15.22 8.11
N GLY A 121 -12.18 14.17 7.28
CA GLY A 121 -11.04 13.84 6.44
C GLY A 121 -11.19 14.27 4.98
N PHE A 122 -10.09 14.12 4.23
CA PHE A 122 -9.99 14.43 2.81
C PHE A 122 -9.77 13.16 2.01
N PRO A 123 -10.67 12.81 1.06
CA PRO A 123 -10.42 11.72 0.13
C PRO A 123 -9.14 12.01 -0.66
N ALA A 124 -8.23 11.05 -0.67
CA ALA A 124 -6.96 11.16 -1.36
C ALA A 124 -6.75 9.94 -2.26
N LYS A 125 -6.17 10.19 -3.44
CA LYS A 125 -5.95 9.18 -4.47
C LYS A 125 -4.48 9.06 -4.82
N LYS A 126 -4.06 7.82 -5.09
CA LYS A 126 -2.73 7.50 -5.63
C LYS A 126 -1.59 8.16 -4.84
N LEU A 127 -1.68 8.09 -3.51
CA LEU A 127 -0.58 8.45 -2.61
C LEU A 127 0.56 7.44 -2.80
N GLY A 128 1.80 7.92 -2.75
CA GLY A 128 2.98 7.10 -2.95
C GLY A 128 3.68 7.29 -4.31
N PRO A 129 4.57 6.37 -4.68
CA PRO A 129 4.65 4.98 -4.19
C PRO A 129 5.11 4.84 -2.73
N ILE A 130 4.74 3.71 -2.10
CA ILE A 130 5.21 3.34 -0.76
C ILE A 130 6.70 3.02 -0.84
N ASN A 131 7.53 3.77 -0.11
CA ASN A 131 8.97 3.54 0.02
C ASN A 131 9.31 2.58 1.16
N SER A 132 8.61 2.73 2.29
CA SER A 132 8.82 1.88 3.45
C SER A 132 7.54 1.77 4.28
N TRP A 133 7.48 0.72 5.10
CA TRP A 133 6.45 0.52 6.09
C TRP A 133 7.10 0.11 7.41
N TRP A 134 6.45 0.42 8.53
CA TRP A 134 7.00 0.16 9.86
C TRP A 134 5.89 0.01 10.89
N THR A 135 6.25 -0.54 12.05
CA THR A 135 5.34 -0.70 13.19
C THR A 135 5.84 0.08 14.40
N MET A 136 4.93 0.71 15.14
CA MET A 136 5.19 1.43 16.40
C MET A 136 4.07 1.13 17.40
N GLY A 137 4.17 1.66 18.63
CA GLY A 137 3.16 1.51 19.67
C GLY A 137 3.46 0.34 20.62
N PHE A 138 4.74 0.01 20.81
CA PHE A 138 5.19 -0.98 21.80
C PHE A 138 5.37 -0.36 23.19
N ASP A 139 4.48 0.55 23.59
CA ASP A 139 4.51 1.30 24.85
C ASP A 139 3.52 0.76 25.90
N GLY A 140 2.83 -0.34 25.58
CA GLY A 140 1.78 -0.91 26.43
C GLY A 140 0.38 -0.38 26.14
N GLY A 141 0.20 0.41 25.08
CA GLY A 141 -1.11 0.79 24.56
C GLY A 141 -1.91 -0.39 23.97
N GLU A 142 -3.19 -0.17 23.70
CA GLU A 142 -4.11 -1.22 23.21
C GLU A 142 -3.97 -1.52 21.70
N LYS A 143 -3.31 -0.64 20.94
CA LYS A 143 -3.27 -0.69 19.47
C LYS A 143 -1.85 -0.64 18.95
N ALA A 144 -1.51 -1.59 18.08
CA ALA A 144 -0.32 -1.48 17.23
C ALA A 144 -0.56 -0.43 16.15
N LEU A 145 0.45 0.40 15.90
CA LEU A 145 0.44 1.39 14.83
C LEU A 145 1.24 0.87 13.66
N VAL A 146 0.67 0.99 12.46
CA VAL A 146 1.37 0.75 11.19
C VAL A 146 1.57 2.10 10.51
N GLY A 147 2.82 2.41 10.19
CA GLY A 147 3.20 3.60 9.44
C GLY A 147 3.64 3.24 8.03
N LEU A 148 3.33 4.13 7.09
CA LEU A 148 3.72 4.06 5.69
C LEU A 148 4.44 5.35 5.34
N THR A 149 5.58 5.25 4.67
CA THR A 149 6.33 6.39 4.17
C THR A 149 6.28 6.38 2.66
N THR A 150 5.81 7.49 2.07
CA THR A 150 5.76 7.73 0.63
C THR A 150 6.96 8.55 0.19
N GLY A 151 7.38 8.36 -1.05
CA GLY A 151 8.46 9.13 -1.67
C GLY A 151 7.92 10.11 -2.67
N ASN A 152 8.23 11.40 -2.47
CA ASN A 152 8.23 12.40 -3.52
C ASN A 152 9.68 12.73 -3.88
#